data_AF-A0A921MN59-F1
#
_entry.id   AF-A0A921MN59-F1
#
_cell.length_a   1.000
_cell.length_b   1.000
_cell.length_c   1.000
_cell.angle_alpha   90.00
_cell.angle_beta   90.00
_cell.angle_gamma   90.00
#
_symmetry.space_group_name_H-M   'P 1'
#
loop_
_entity.id
_entity.type
_entity.pdbx_description
1 polymer ?
#
loop_
_entity_poly.entity_id
_entity_poly.type
_entity_poly.pdbx_seq_one_letter_code
_entity_poly.pdbx_strand_id
1 'polypeptide(L)' 'MTRKFKLPAEPGTTPKNIRFPNYVIDQVEEAIRGTKISFSAFVIEATKVALENLREEEEGQE' A
#
# COMPACT_ATOMS: atom_id res chain seq x y z
N MET A 1 -16.81 29.38 -23.26
CA MET A 1 -15.63 28.53 -22.98
C MET A 1 -16.07 27.38 -22.09
N THR A 2 -16.23 26.19 -22.64
CA THR A 2 -16.76 25.02 -21.94
C THR A 2 -15.66 24.40 -21.07
N ARG A 3 -15.83 24.42 -19.74
CA ARG A 3 -14.90 23.77 -18.81
C ARG A 3 -14.95 22.27 -19.06
N LYS A 4 -13.81 21.67 -19.45
CA LYS A 4 -13.70 20.22 -19.63
C LYS A 4 -13.82 19.54 -18.28
N PHE A 5 -14.80 18.65 -18.14
CA PHE A 5 -14.95 17.76 -16.99
C PHE A 5 -13.69 16.87 -16.93
N LYS A 6 -12.89 17.01 -15.87
CA LYS A 6 -11.80 16.08 -15.57
C LYS A 6 -12.28 15.18 -14.44
N LEU A 7 -12.40 13.90 -14.75
CA LEU A 7 -12.55 12.86 -13.73
C LEU A 7 -11.35 12.93 -12.78
N PRO A 8 -11.51 12.65 -11.47
CA PRO A 8 -10.39 12.49 -10.57
C PRO A 8 -9.54 11.33 -11.08
N ALA A 9 -8.45 11.65 -11.78
CA ALA A 9 -7.47 10.66 -12.16
C ALA A 9 -6.70 10.34 -10.89
N GLU A 10 -7.00 9.20 -10.27
CA GLU A 10 -6.10 8.62 -9.29
C GLU A 10 -4.70 8.51 -9.93
N PRO A 11 -3.63 8.83 -9.19
CA PRO A 11 -2.27 8.79 -9.73
C PRO A 11 -2.01 7.41 -10.34
N GLY A 12 -1.43 7.39 -11.55
CA GLY A 12 -1.20 6.15 -12.28
C GLY A 12 -0.38 5.15 -11.46
N THR A 13 -0.87 3.92 -11.34
CA THR A 13 -0.14 2.85 -10.66
C THR A 13 0.87 2.22 -11.61
N THR A 14 2.06 1.90 -11.09
CA THR A 14 3.09 1.16 -11.84
C THR A 14 3.26 -0.21 -11.19
N PRO A 15 3.08 -1.32 -11.93
CA PRO A 15 3.30 -2.65 -11.37
C PRO A 15 4.80 -2.85 -11.06
N LYS A 16 5.10 -3.35 -9.86
CA LYS A 16 6.44 -3.77 -9.44
C LYS A 16 6.38 -5.24 -9.06
N ASN A 17 7.27 -6.06 -9.63
CA ASN A 17 7.36 -7.48 -9.31
C ASN A 17 8.46 -7.68 -8.25
N ILE A 18 8.10 -8.22 -7.10
CA ILE A 18 9.01 -8.49 -5.99
C ILE A 18 8.72 -9.88 -5.41
N ARG A 19 9.73 -10.51 -4.79
CA ARG A 19 9.59 -11.82 -4.17
C ARG A 19 9.42 -11.68 -2.66
N PHE A 20 8.44 -12.38 -2.12
CA PHE A 20 8.25 -12.57 -0.69
C PHE A 20 8.70 -13.99 -0.28
N PRO A 21 9.29 -14.17 0.90
CA PRO A 21 9.44 -15.50 1.49
C PRO A 21 8.07 -16.16 1.70
N ASN A 22 7.96 -17.47 1.44
CA ASN A 22 6.68 -18.20 1.54
C ASN A 22 6.00 -18.03 2.90
N TYR A 23 6.79 -18.11 3.99
CA TYR A 23 6.26 -17.96 5.35
C TYR A 23 5.61 -16.58 5.60
N VAL A 24 6.03 -15.54 4.88
CA VAL A 24 5.41 -14.21 4.96
C VAL A 24 4.10 -14.20 4.19
N ILE A 25 4.07 -14.84 3.02
CA ILE A 25 2.85 -14.95 2.21
C ILE A 25 1.77 -15.68 3.01
N ASP A 26 2.10 -16.82 3.62
CA ASP A 26 1.16 -17.61 4.42
C ASP A 26 0.58 -16.80 5.59
N GLN A 27 1.41 -16.02 6.29
CA GLN A 27 0.96 -15.17 7.39
C GLN A 27 0.04 -14.03 6.92
N VAL A 28 0.34 -13.41 5.78
CA VAL A 28 -0.51 -12.35 5.23
C VAL A 28 -1.85 -12.93 4.78
N GLU A 29 -1.84 -14.06 4.06
CA GLU A 29 -3.05 -14.78 3.63
C GLU A 29 -3.93 -15.20 4.82
N GLU A 30 -3.32 -15.65 5.92
CA GLU A 30 -4.03 -15.96 7.15
C GLU A 30 -4.62 -14.71 7.82
N ALA A 31 -3.87 -13.60 7.87
CA ALA A 31 -4.33 -12.35 8.46
C ALA A 31 -5.51 -11.72 7.71
N ILE A 32 -5.53 -11.84 6.38
CA ILE A 32 -6.64 -11.33 5.54
C ILE A 32 -7.76 -12.36 5.35
N ARG A 33 -7.64 -13.58 5.90
CA ARG A 33 -8.65 -14.63 5.76
C ARG A 33 -9.99 -14.18 6.34
N GLY A 34 -11.05 -14.33 5.54
CA GLY A 34 -12.40 -13.90 5.92
C GLY A 34 -12.64 -12.39 5.79
N THR A 35 -11.63 -11.62 5.39
CA THR A 35 -11.78 -10.22 4.99
C THR A 35 -12.06 -10.11 3.49
N LYS A 36 -12.44 -8.93 3.02
CA LYS A 36 -12.57 -8.62 1.58
C LYS A 36 -11.33 -7.92 1.02
N ILE A 37 -10.21 -7.96 1.75
CA ILE A 37 -8.96 -7.28 1.40
C ILE A 37 -8.11 -8.20 0.52
N SER A 38 -7.52 -7.65 -0.54
CA SER A 38 -6.57 -8.39 -1.37
C SER A 38 -5.15 -8.31 -0.81
N PHE A 39 -4.31 -9.29 -1.14
CA PHE A 39 -2.89 -9.28 -0.77
C PHE A 39 -2.20 -7.97 -1.18
N SER A 40 -2.45 -7.48 -2.40
CA SER A 40 -1.89 -6.21 -2.88
C SER A 40 -2.34 -5.02 -2.03
N ALA A 41 -3.61 -4.96 -1.64
CA ALA A 41 -4.12 -3.88 -0.79
C ALA A 41 -3.47 -3.91 0.60
N PHE A 42 -3.29 -5.11 1.17
CA PHE A 42 -2.56 -5.28 2.42
C PHE A 42 -1.11 -4.79 2.32
N VAL A 43 -0.38 -5.18 1.28
CA VAL A 43 1.02 -4.77 1.09
C VAL A 43 1.15 -3.27 0.87
N ILE A 44 0.23 -2.67 0.10
CA ILE A 44 0.22 -1.21 -0.13
C ILE A 44 0.05 -0.49 1.20
N GLU A 45 -0.91 -0.90 2.03
CA GLU A 45 -1.18 -0.24 3.30
C GLU A 45 -0.04 -0.44 4.31
N ALA A 46 0.48 -1.66 4.42
CA ALA A 46 1.65 -1.95 5.25
C ALA A 46 2.87 -1.11 4.84
N THR A 47 3.06 -0.88 3.53
CA THR A 47 4.15 -0.04 3.02
C THR A 47 3.95 1.42 3.36
N LYS A 48 2.71 1.95 3.30
CA LYS A 48 2.42 3.34 3.71
C LYS A 48 2.71 3.54 5.19
N VAL A 49 2.19 2.67 6.05
CA VAL A 49 2.42 2.73 7.51
C VAL A 49 3.91 2.64 7.82
N ALA A 50 4.64 1.74 7.16
CA ALA A 50 6.08 1.65 7.34
C ALA A 50 6.82 2.95 6.94
N LEU A 51 6.40 3.61 5.85
CA LEU A 51 6.98 4.89 5.42
C LEU A 51 6.60 6.05 6.35
N GLU A 52 5.40 6.05 6.93
CA GLU A 52 4.96 7.05 7.91
C GLU A 52 5.76 6.92 9.20
N ASN A 53 5.88 5.70 9.74
CA ASN A 53 6.69 5.44 10.93
C ASN A 53 8.15 5.89 10.76
N LEU A 54 8.75 5.64 9.60
CA LEU A 54 10.12 6.09 9.31
C LEU A 54 10.25 7.63 9.32
N ARG A 55 9.24 8.35 8.84
CA ARG A 55 9.24 9.83 8.89
C ARG A 55 9.05 10.34 10.30
N GLU A 56 8.13 9.75 11.07
CA GLU A 56 7.91 10.11 12.47
C GLU A 56 9.17 9.88 13.32
N GLU A 57 9.94 8.82 13.03
CA GLU A 57 11.24 8.58 13.66
C GLU A 57 12.29 9.65 13.30
N GLU A 58 12.30 10.14 12.07
CA GLU A 58 13.19 11.22 11.63
C GLU A 58 12.80 12.57 12.25
N GLU A 59 11.51 12.89 12.33
CA GLU A 59 10.99 14.16 12.88
C GLU A 59 11.04 14.20 14.42
N GLY A 60 10.94 13.05 15.09
CA GLY A 60 11.08 12.93 16.55
C GLY A 60 12.53 12.94 17.06
N GLN A 61 13.51 12.97 16.16
CA GLN A 61 14.94 13.09 16.48
C GLN A 61 15.46 14.55 16.41
N GLU A 62 14.57 15.54 16.28
CA GLU A 62 14.89 16.99 16.29
C GLU A 62 14.53 17.70 17.61
#